data_AF-A0A064CN40-F1
#
_entry.id   AF-A0A064CN40-F1
#
_cell.length_a   1.000
_cell.length_b   1.000
_cell.length_c   1.000
_cell.angle_alpha   90.00
_cell.angle_beta   90.00
_cell.angle_gamma   90.00
#
_symmetry.space_group_name_H-M   'P 1'
#
loop_
_entity.id
_entity.type
_entity.pdbx_description
1 polymer ?
#
loop_
_entity_poly.entity_id
_entity_poly.type
_entity_poly.pdbx_seq_one_letter_code
_entity_poly.pdbx_strand_id
1 'polypeptide(L)'
;MTTLAQQHDCLLLDLDGTVFRGHEPTEGAIDALDAAQTRKLFVTNNASRAAEDVAAHLRELGFVADAADVVTSAQSAARLLAQQLKPGSKVLIVGTDALAGEVEAVGLQPVRRFDDEPVAVVQGHSMTTGWPELAEAALAIRSGALWVAANVDRTLPTERGLLPGNGSMVAALRTATDAEYQVAGKPAPALMRDALARGSFGTPLVVGDRLDTDIAGANAADLPSLMVLCGVSTAAEAVHAVPEQRPTYIGADLRDLHTGSEALRVADQAAWRVEVSDGSVIVTTADADHSDDGLSVVRATARAVWDAADGERRLAVRAGDDAARAALQRWSLLTAQDQLA
;
A
#
# COMPACT_ATOMS: atom_id res chain seq x y z
N MET A 1 -16.94 -14.14 19.54
CA MET A 1 -17.22 -13.33 18.34
C MET A 1 -16.21 -13.74 17.27
N THR A 2 -16.61 -13.81 16.01
CA THR A 2 -15.71 -14.13 14.89
C THR A 2 -14.74 -12.97 14.68
N THR A 3 -13.44 -13.25 14.61
CA THR A 3 -12.43 -12.22 14.37
C THR A 3 -12.43 -11.76 12.91
N LEU A 4 -11.79 -10.63 12.61
CA LEU A 4 -11.66 -10.15 11.24
C LEU A 4 -10.98 -11.20 10.34
N ALA A 5 -9.86 -11.79 10.77
CA ALA A 5 -9.17 -12.82 9.99
C ALA A 5 -10.04 -14.05 9.69
N GLN A 6 -10.92 -14.45 10.62
CA GLN A 6 -11.83 -15.58 10.43
C GLN A 6 -12.96 -15.33 9.42
N GLN A 7 -13.20 -14.06 9.05
CA GLN A 7 -14.18 -13.69 8.02
C GLN A 7 -13.60 -13.72 6.61
N HIS A 8 -12.30 -13.93 6.48
CA HIS A 8 -11.57 -13.85 5.23
C HIS A 8 -10.79 -15.14 4.98
N ASP A 9 -10.77 -15.60 3.74
CA ASP A 9 -10.09 -16.83 3.31
C ASP A 9 -8.70 -16.58 2.70
N CYS A 10 -8.39 -15.32 2.40
CA CYS A 10 -7.06 -14.86 2.02
C CYS A 10 -6.75 -13.46 2.57
N LEU A 11 -5.53 -13.26 3.05
CA LEU A 11 -4.97 -11.96 3.40
C LEU A 11 -3.94 -11.57 2.33
N LEU A 12 -4.12 -10.39 1.73
CA LEU A 12 -3.13 -9.74 0.87
C LEU A 12 -2.37 -8.72 1.73
N LEU A 13 -1.18 -9.11 2.20
CA LEU A 13 -0.40 -8.38 3.20
C LEU A 13 0.65 -7.52 2.51
N ASP A 14 0.61 -6.20 2.69
CA ASP A 14 1.78 -5.37 2.42
C ASP A 14 2.96 -5.76 3.34
N LEU A 15 4.19 -5.43 2.92
CA LEU A 15 5.40 -5.78 3.65
C LEU A 15 5.95 -4.62 4.49
N ASP A 16 6.52 -3.62 3.81
CA ASP A 16 7.29 -2.53 4.41
C ASP A 16 6.37 -1.52 5.10
N GLY A 17 6.33 -1.53 6.44
CA GLY A 17 5.43 -0.68 7.23
C GLY A 17 4.22 -1.43 7.78
N THR A 18 3.96 -2.64 7.30
CA THR A 18 2.83 -3.48 7.75
C THR A 18 3.32 -4.73 8.48
N VAL A 19 4.10 -5.59 7.81
CA VAL A 19 4.65 -6.85 8.38
C VAL A 19 5.97 -6.60 9.09
N PHE A 20 6.83 -5.75 8.53
CA PHE A 20 8.12 -5.40 9.12
C PHE A 20 8.50 -3.95 8.80
N ARG A 21 9.49 -3.41 9.52
CA ARG A 21 10.13 -2.14 9.23
C ARG A 21 11.64 -2.34 9.21
N GLY A 22 12.26 -2.22 8.04
CA GLY A 22 13.69 -2.50 7.89
C GLY A 22 14.00 -3.96 8.23
N HIS A 23 14.72 -4.20 9.32
CA HIS A 23 15.17 -5.53 9.73
C HIS A 23 14.40 -6.11 10.93
N GLU A 24 13.29 -5.47 11.33
CA GLU A 24 12.51 -5.88 12.49
C GLU A 24 11.02 -6.09 12.13
N PRO A 25 10.39 -7.19 12.57
CA PRO A 25 8.93 -7.35 12.50
C PRO A 25 8.21 -6.19 13.19
N THR A 26 7.02 -5.82 12.69
CA THR A 26 6.15 -4.93 13.46
C THR A 26 5.66 -5.63 14.73
N GLU A 27 5.28 -4.85 15.74
CA GLU A 27 4.93 -5.37 17.06
C GLU A 27 3.80 -6.41 16.97
N GLY A 28 4.05 -7.62 17.47
CA GLY A 28 3.07 -8.71 17.46
C GLY A 28 2.77 -9.32 16.10
N ALA A 29 3.48 -8.93 15.02
CA ALA A 29 3.21 -9.39 13.66
C ALA A 29 3.30 -10.90 13.49
N ILE A 30 4.36 -11.52 14.01
CA ILE A 30 4.61 -12.96 13.89
C ILE A 30 3.46 -13.74 14.55
N ASP A 31 3.20 -13.48 15.84
CA ASP A 31 2.15 -14.15 16.60
C ASP A 31 0.76 -13.94 15.96
N ALA A 32 0.48 -12.72 15.48
CA ALA A 32 -0.79 -12.42 14.83
C ALA A 32 -0.97 -13.21 13.53
N LEU A 33 0.06 -13.27 12.69
CA LEU A 33 -0.01 -14.02 11.43
C LEU A 33 0.00 -15.54 11.66
N ASP A 34 0.73 -16.06 12.65
CA ASP A 34 0.74 -17.48 12.98
C ASP A 34 -0.63 -17.96 13.50
N ALA A 35 -1.28 -17.14 14.33
CA ALA A 35 -2.62 -17.43 14.85
C ALA A 35 -3.71 -17.39 13.75
N ALA A 36 -3.51 -16.62 12.68
CA ALA A 36 -4.44 -16.57 11.56
C ALA A 36 -4.31 -17.84 10.68
N GLN A 37 -5.34 -18.69 10.66
CA GLN A 37 -5.37 -19.92 9.83
C GLN A 37 -5.76 -19.65 8.36
N THR A 38 -5.70 -18.39 7.94
CA THR A 38 -6.07 -17.90 6.61
C THR A 38 -4.90 -17.97 5.64
N ARG A 39 -5.14 -18.14 4.34
CA ARG A 39 -4.07 -18.04 3.33
C ARG A 39 -3.42 -16.66 3.40
N LYS A 40 -2.10 -16.59 3.48
CA LYS A 40 -1.35 -15.32 3.47
C LYS A 40 -0.63 -15.19 2.13
N LEU A 41 -0.83 -14.07 1.46
CA LEU A 41 -0.05 -13.67 0.29
C LEU A 41 0.61 -12.33 0.62
N PHE A 42 1.94 -12.31 0.53
CA PHE A 42 2.77 -11.14 0.79
C PHE A 42 2.93 -10.34 -0.50
N VAL A 43 2.43 -9.11 -0.54
CA VAL A 43 2.30 -8.31 -1.75
C VAL A 43 3.17 -7.06 -1.63
N THR A 44 4.25 -7.01 -2.39
CA THR A 44 5.20 -5.88 -2.36
C THR A 44 5.28 -5.12 -3.68
N ASN A 45 5.33 -3.79 -3.58
CA ASN A 45 5.62 -2.92 -4.70
C ASN A 45 7.12 -2.88 -5.07
N ASN A 46 7.99 -3.51 -4.27
CA ASN A 46 9.42 -3.54 -4.53
C ASN A 46 9.78 -4.55 -5.64
N ALA A 47 10.34 -4.05 -6.74
CA ALA A 47 10.79 -4.86 -7.89
C ALA A 47 12.29 -5.21 -7.87
N SER A 48 12.99 -4.92 -6.78
CA SER A 48 14.44 -5.10 -6.70
C SER A 48 14.87 -6.52 -6.33
N ARG A 49 14.00 -7.32 -5.71
CA ARG A 49 14.27 -8.66 -5.19
C ARG A 49 13.36 -9.70 -5.83
N ALA A 50 13.87 -10.92 -6.01
CA ALA A 50 13.06 -12.05 -6.45
C ALA A 50 12.10 -12.50 -5.33
N ALA A 51 11.04 -13.23 -5.68
CA ALA A 51 10.08 -13.74 -4.70
C ALA A 51 10.75 -14.67 -3.67
N GLU A 52 11.74 -15.45 -4.10
CA GLU A 52 12.55 -16.33 -3.26
C GLU A 52 13.36 -15.55 -2.22
N ASP A 53 13.95 -14.42 -2.61
CA ASP A 53 14.75 -13.57 -1.72
C ASP A 53 13.86 -12.91 -0.67
N VAL A 54 12.67 -12.46 -1.07
CA VAL A 54 11.69 -11.87 -0.15
C VAL A 54 11.17 -12.93 0.83
N ALA A 55 10.87 -14.14 0.36
CA ALA A 55 10.46 -15.25 1.22
C ALA A 55 11.58 -15.71 2.18
N ALA A 56 12.83 -15.71 1.72
CA ALA A 56 13.98 -15.96 2.59
C ALA A 56 14.09 -14.90 3.68
N HIS A 57 13.95 -13.62 3.32
CA HIS A 57 13.99 -12.53 4.29
C HIS A 57 12.86 -12.60 5.31
N LEU A 58 11.62 -12.90 4.88
CA LEU A 58 10.50 -13.13 5.78
C LEU A 58 10.80 -14.27 6.78
N ARG A 59 11.42 -15.36 6.33
CA ARG A 59 11.82 -16.47 7.21
C ARG A 59 12.94 -16.10 8.18
N GLU A 60 13.91 -15.26 7.77
CA GLU A 60 14.94 -14.72 8.66
C GLU A 60 14.32 -13.89 9.79
N LEU A 61 13.24 -13.15 9.50
CA LEU A 61 12.49 -12.37 10.46
C LEU A 61 11.55 -13.22 11.35
N GLY A 62 11.39 -14.51 11.05
CA GLY A 62 10.58 -15.45 11.83
C GLY A 62 9.18 -15.75 11.27
N PHE A 63 8.85 -15.26 10.08
CA PHE A 63 7.58 -15.56 9.41
C PHE A 63 7.63 -16.88 8.64
N VAL A 64 6.49 -17.56 8.55
CA VAL A 64 6.30 -18.71 7.64
C VAL A 64 5.92 -18.19 6.26
N ALA A 65 6.84 -18.27 5.29
CA ALA A 65 6.61 -17.83 3.91
C ALA A 65 7.46 -18.61 2.91
N ASP A 66 6.84 -19.06 1.82
CA ASP A 66 7.50 -19.59 0.63
C ASP A 66 7.43 -18.60 -0.54
N ALA A 67 8.23 -18.80 -1.59
CA ALA A 67 8.21 -17.94 -2.78
C ALA A 67 6.81 -17.89 -3.45
N ALA A 68 6.05 -18.97 -3.36
CA ALA A 68 4.67 -19.05 -3.85
C ALA A 68 3.69 -18.15 -3.05
N ASP A 69 4.07 -17.71 -1.85
CA ASP A 69 3.30 -16.78 -1.04
C ASP A 69 3.63 -15.32 -1.36
N VAL A 70 4.73 -15.05 -2.08
CA VAL A 70 5.18 -13.68 -2.37
C VAL A 70 4.79 -13.24 -3.78
N VAL A 71 4.15 -12.08 -3.87
CA VAL A 71 3.74 -11.42 -5.11
C VAL A 71 4.45 -10.07 -5.22
N THR A 72 5.26 -9.90 -6.28
CA THR A 72 6.04 -8.68 -6.48
C THR A 72 5.51 -7.85 -7.65
N SER A 73 5.74 -6.54 -7.62
CA SER A 73 5.48 -5.67 -8.77
C SER A 73 6.33 -6.03 -9.99
N ALA A 74 7.49 -6.67 -9.82
CA ALA A 74 8.31 -7.18 -10.92
C ALA A 74 7.57 -8.26 -11.71
N GLN A 75 6.94 -9.22 -11.02
CA GLN A 75 6.11 -10.26 -11.64
C GLN A 75 4.93 -9.67 -12.40
N SER A 76 4.24 -8.69 -11.80
CA SER A 76 3.10 -8.03 -12.45
C SER A 76 3.53 -7.19 -13.66
N ALA A 77 4.66 -6.49 -13.59
CA ALA A 77 5.23 -5.75 -14.72
C ALA A 77 5.61 -6.67 -15.88
N ALA A 78 6.28 -7.79 -15.59
CA ALA A 78 6.62 -8.79 -16.60
C ALA A 78 5.37 -9.38 -17.27
N ARG A 79 4.35 -9.77 -16.48
CA ARG A 79 3.08 -10.27 -17.02
C ARG A 79 2.35 -9.23 -17.87
N LEU A 80 2.31 -7.98 -17.45
CA LEU A 80 1.69 -6.89 -18.21
C LEU A 80 2.37 -6.67 -19.57
N LEU A 81 3.70 -6.80 -19.62
CA LEU A 81 4.46 -6.76 -20.87
C LEU A 81 4.17 -7.97 -21.75
N ALA A 82 4.15 -9.18 -21.19
CA ALA A 82 3.89 -10.41 -21.93
C ALA A 82 2.48 -10.46 -22.55
N GLN A 83 1.50 -9.75 -21.97
CA GLN A 83 0.16 -9.60 -22.54
C GLN A 83 0.13 -8.66 -23.76
N GLN A 84 1.10 -7.77 -23.91
CA GLN A 84 1.15 -6.73 -24.95
C GLN A 84 2.21 -7.01 -26.03
N LEU A 85 3.18 -7.87 -25.73
CA LEU A 85 4.33 -8.15 -26.58
C LEU A 85 4.32 -9.58 -27.10
N LYS A 86 5.01 -9.81 -28.22
CA LYS A 86 5.22 -11.16 -28.76
C LYS A 86 6.28 -11.89 -27.93
N PRO A 87 6.20 -13.22 -27.77
CA PRO A 87 7.28 -14.01 -27.16
C PRO A 87 8.63 -13.72 -27.82
N GLY A 88 9.69 -13.64 -27.03
CA GLY A 88 11.05 -13.29 -27.45
C GLY A 88 11.29 -11.81 -27.74
N SER A 89 10.30 -10.93 -27.54
CA SER A 89 10.50 -9.48 -27.70
C SER A 89 11.53 -8.97 -26.68
N LYS A 90 12.40 -8.05 -27.14
CA LYS A 90 13.44 -7.46 -26.31
C LYS A 90 12.89 -6.34 -25.42
N VAL A 91 13.20 -6.40 -24.13
CA VAL A 91 12.77 -5.44 -23.11
C VAL A 91 13.99 -4.87 -22.41
N LEU A 92 14.17 -3.56 -22.47
CA LEU A 92 15.25 -2.88 -21.76
C LEU A 92 14.92 -2.79 -20.28
N ILE A 93 15.86 -3.25 -19.44
CA ILE A 93 15.68 -3.31 -17.98
C ILE A 93 16.38 -2.13 -17.32
N VAL A 94 15.59 -1.24 -16.70
CA VAL A 94 16.06 -0.28 -15.70
C VAL A 94 15.74 -0.86 -14.33
N GLY A 95 16.72 -1.45 -13.65
CA GLY A 95 16.50 -2.15 -12.38
C GLY A 95 17.47 -3.30 -12.17
N THR A 96 17.20 -4.13 -11.17
CA THR A 96 18.08 -5.26 -10.79
C THR A 96 17.99 -6.43 -11.77
N ASP A 97 18.82 -7.46 -11.55
CA ASP A 97 18.73 -8.71 -12.31
C ASP A 97 17.52 -9.55 -11.90
N ALA A 98 16.96 -9.34 -10.70
CA ALA A 98 15.68 -9.96 -10.32
C ALA A 98 14.55 -9.51 -11.28
N LEU A 99 14.47 -8.21 -11.60
CA LEU A 99 13.51 -7.71 -12.58
C LEU A 99 13.76 -8.28 -13.99
N ALA A 100 15.03 -8.45 -14.38
CA ALA A 100 15.39 -9.08 -15.65
C ALA A 100 14.94 -10.56 -15.69
N GLY A 101 15.13 -11.29 -14.60
CA GLY A 101 14.70 -12.68 -14.46
C GLY A 101 13.19 -12.86 -14.58
N GLU A 102 12.39 -11.94 -14.02
CA GLU A 102 10.92 -11.98 -14.16
C GLU A 102 10.48 -11.74 -15.62
N VAL A 103 11.17 -10.87 -16.36
CA VAL A 103 10.94 -10.66 -17.80
C VAL A 103 11.30 -11.91 -18.60
N GLU A 104 12.41 -12.57 -18.27
CA GLU A 104 12.81 -13.83 -18.91
C GLU A 104 11.81 -14.96 -18.60
N ALA A 105 11.33 -15.04 -17.37
CA ALA A 105 10.39 -16.07 -16.91
C ALA A 105 9.05 -16.07 -17.67
N VAL A 106 8.64 -14.90 -18.20
CA VAL A 106 7.43 -14.77 -19.05
C VAL A 106 7.73 -14.93 -20.55
N GLY A 107 8.94 -15.35 -20.92
CA GLY A 107 9.34 -15.63 -22.30
C GLY A 107 9.70 -14.39 -23.12
N LEU A 108 10.05 -13.27 -22.47
CA LEU A 108 10.61 -12.08 -23.10
C LEU A 108 12.13 -12.07 -22.96
N GLN A 109 12.82 -11.23 -23.74
CA GLN A 109 14.29 -11.16 -23.72
C GLN A 109 14.76 -9.89 -22.98
N PRO A 110 15.30 -9.99 -21.75
CA PRO A 110 15.85 -8.82 -21.08
C PRO A 110 17.13 -8.33 -21.79
N VAL A 111 17.21 -7.02 -22.02
CA VAL A 111 18.38 -6.33 -22.59
C VAL A 111 18.73 -5.10 -21.76
N ARG A 112 19.91 -4.51 -21.96
CA ARG A 112 20.39 -3.37 -21.15
C ARG A 112 20.72 -2.12 -21.94
N ARG A 113 20.76 -2.20 -23.29
CA ARG A 113 21.15 -1.09 -24.15
C ARG A 113 20.10 -0.80 -25.21
N PHE A 114 20.06 0.43 -25.67
CA PHE A 114 19.23 0.86 -26.78
C PHE A 114 19.66 0.20 -28.10
N ASP A 115 20.96 -0.01 -28.31
CA ASP A 115 21.52 -0.68 -29.50
C ASP A 115 21.04 -2.14 -29.64
N ASP A 116 20.51 -2.74 -28.58
CA ASP A 116 19.88 -4.06 -28.64
C ASP A 116 18.50 -4.00 -29.32
N GLU A 117 18.00 -2.83 -29.72
CA GLU A 117 16.68 -2.60 -30.32
C GLU A 117 15.50 -3.07 -29.44
N PRO A 118 15.38 -2.59 -28.19
CA PRO A 118 14.27 -2.94 -27.32
C PRO A 118 12.94 -2.34 -27.82
N VAL A 119 11.87 -3.13 -27.74
CA VAL A 119 10.50 -2.67 -28.07
C VAL A 119 9.73 -2.19 -26.84
N ALA A 120 10.29 -2.41 -25.65
CA ALA A 120 9.74 -1.95 -24.39
C ALA A 120 10.84 -1.63 -23.37
N VAL A 121 10.51 -0.80 -22.39
CA VAL A 121 11.31 -0.51 -21.19
C VAL A 121 10.50 -0.93 -19.97
N VAL A 122 11.13 -1.70 -19.09
CA VAL A 122 10.60 -1.97 -17.76
C VAL A 122 11.47 -1.30 -16.71
N GLN A 123 10.84 -0.62 -15.76
CA GLN A 123 11.55 0.17 -14.76
C GLN A 123 11.16 -0.21 -13.33
N GLY A 124 12.13 -0.66 -12.55
CA GLY A 124 12.03 -0.91 -11.12
C GLY A 124 13.21 -0.31 -10.35
N HIS A 125 13.08 -0.25 -9.03
CA HIS A 125 14.14 0.32 -8.18
C HIS A 125 15.41 -0.53 -8.22
N SER A 126 16.56 0.14 -8.32
CA SER A 126 17.88 -0.43 -8.04
C SER A 126 18.79 0.66 -7.46
N MET A 127 19.52 0.33 -6.39
CA MET A 127 20.46 1.26 -5.74
C MET A 127 21.63 1.68 -6.64
N THR A 128 21.90 0.93 -7.71
CA THR A 128 23.01 1.19 -8.65
C THR A 128 22.55 1.86 -9.94
N THR A 129 21.25 2.12 -10.12
CA THR A 129 20.76 2.83 -11.32
C THR A 129 21.36 4.21 -11.38
N GLY A 130 22.09 4.49 -12.46
CA GLY A 130 22.75 5.76 -12.70
C GLY A 130 22.26 6.44 -13.96
N TRP A 131 22.94 7.54 -14.29
CA TRP A 131 22.69 8.29 -15.53
C TRP A 131 22.81 7.43 -16.80
N PRO A 132 23.80 6.51 -16.95
CA PRO A 132 23.92 5.70 -18.16
C PRO A 132 22.68 4.84 -18.44
N GLU A 133 22.14 4.15 -17.44
CA GLU A 133 20.94 3.31 -17.61
C GLU A 133 19.71 4.16 -17.97
N LEU A 134 19.57 5.34 -17.36
CA LEU A 134 18.49 6.27 -17.70
C LEU A 134 18.64 6.84 -19.12
N ALA A 135 19.87 7.04 -19.60
CA ALA A 135 20.10 7.51 -20.97
C ALA A 135 19.67 6.47 -22.01
N GLU A 136 20.02 5.19 -21.81
CA GLU A 136 19.59 4.09 -22.69
C GLU A 136 18.05 3.96 -22.72
N ALA A 137 17.42 4.03 -21.56
CA ALA A 137 15.96 4.00 -21.45
C ALA A 137 15.29 5.20 -22.13
N ALA A 138 15.84 6.41 -21.98
CA ALA A 138 15.30 7.61 -22.63
C ALA A 138 15.35 7.51 -24.17
N LEU A 139 16.42 6.94 -24.73
CA LEU A 139 16.54 6.69 -26.17
C LEU A 139 15.49 5.69 -26.66
N ALA A 140 15.30 4.58 -25.93
CA ALA A 140 14.28 3.58 -26.24
C ALA A 140 12.87 4.17 -26.20
N ILE A 141 12.54 4.90 -25.13
CA ILE A 141 11.23 5.54 -24.95
C ILE A 141 10.95 6.55 -26.07
N ARG A 142 11.93 7.40 -26.41
CA ARG A 142 11.78 8.37 -27.52
C ARG A 142 11.61 7.71 -28.88
N SER A 143 12.10 6.49 -29.04
CA SER A 143 11.93 5.69 -30.26
C SER A 143 10.60 4.92 -30.29
N GLY A 144 9.72 5.12 -29.30
CA GLY A 144 8.38 4.54 -29.25
C GLY A 144 8.28 3.23 -28.48
N ALA A 145 9.29 2.86 -27.68
CA ALA A 145 9.21 1.69 -26.83
C ALA A 145 8.08 1.82 -25.79
N LEU A 146 7.32 0.75 -25.57
CA LEU A 146 6.32 0.67 -24.50
C LEU A 146 7.02 0.83 -23.14
N TRP A 147 6.54 1.71 -22.27
CA TRP A 147 7.16 1.95 -20.97
C TRP A 147 6.26 1.49 -19.82
N VAL A 148 6.78 0.55 -19.02
CA VAL A 148 6.12 0.02 -17.82
C VAL A 148 6.98 0.29 -16.59
N ALA A 149 6.42 0.99 -15.60
CA ALA A 149 7.01 1.15 -14.28
C ALA A 149 6.42 0.11 -13.31
N ALA A 150 7.28 -0.56 -12.54
CA ALA A 150 6.84 -1.51 -11.54
C ALA A 150 6.07 -0.83 -10.40
N ASN A 151 6.49 0.35 -9.97
CA ASN A 151 5.76 1.23 -9.06
C ASN A 151 6.17 2.69 -9.30
N VAL A 152 5.42 3.63 -8.73
CA VAL A 152 5.70 5.08 -8.78
C VAL A 152 5.90 5.69 -7.40
N ASP A 153 6.37 4.89 -6.45
CA ASP A 153 6.65 5.34 -5.09
C ASP A 153 7.74 6.41 -5.10
N ARG A 154 7.39 7.62 -4.64
CA ARG A 154 8.29 8.79 -4.68
C ARG A 154 9.52 8.56 -3.79
N THR A 155 9.31 7.93 -2.65
CA THR A 155 10.32 7.71 -1.60
C THR A 155 10.44 6.24 -1.24
N LEU A 156 11.60 5.86 -0.73
CA LEU A 156 11.90 4.57 -0.13
C LEU A 156 12.28 4.77 1.36
N PRO A 157 11.49 4.28 2.31
CA PRO A 157 11.83 4.35 3.73
C PRO A 157 13.08 3.52 4.07
N THR A 158 13.99 4.09 4.87
CA THR A 158 15.17 3.40 5.41
C THR A 158 15.48 3.89 6.83
N GLU A 159 16.38 3.23 7.54
CA GLU A 159 16.89 3.69 8.84
C GLU A 159 17.49 5.10 8.81
N ARG A 160 17.99 5.54 7.64
CA ARG A 160 18.58 6.88 7.43
C ARG A 160 17.53 7.95 7.12
N GLY A 161 16.26 7.57 6.96
CA GLY A 161 15.17 8.43 6.51
C GLY A 161 14.64 8.05 5.13
N LEU A 162 13.84 8.95 4.56
CA LEU A 162 13.22 8.77 3.24
C LEU A 162 14.22 9.06 2.12
N LEU A 163 14.57 8.04 1.33
CA LEU A 163 15.43 8.14 0.16
C LEU A 163 14.60 8.24 -1.13
N PRO A 164 15.19 8.59 -2.30
CA PRO A 164 14.48 8.52 -3.57
C PRO A 164 14.02 7.09 -3.92
N GLY A 165 12.73 6.92 -4.17
CA GLY A 165 12.12 5.68 -4.65
C GLY A 165 12.13 5.55 -6.18
N ASN A 166 11.54 4.48 -6.71
CA ASN A 166 11.46 4.27 -8.17
C ASN A 166 10.71 5.41 -8.87
N GLY A 167 9.65 5.95 -8.25
CA GLY A 167 8.88 7.07 -8.77
C GLY A 167 9.72 8.32 -9.02
N SER A 168 10.77 8.55 -8.23
CA SER A 168 11.72 9.64 -8.47
C SER A 168 12.55 9.42 -9.74
N MET A 169 12.97 8.18 -10.00
CA MET A 169 13.67 7.82 -11.24
C MET A 169 12.74 7.82 -12.46
N VAL A 170 11.48 7.41 -12.28
CA VAL A 170 10.42 7.52 -13.30
C VAL A 170 10.19 9.00 -13.66
N ALA A 171 10.15 9.89 -12.66
CA ALA A 171 10.00 11.33 -12.89
C ALA A 171 11.16 11.93 -13.70
N ALA A 172 12.39 11.45 -13.50
CA ALA A 172 13.54 11.86 -14.30
C ALA A 172 13.36 11.48 -15.78
N LEU A 173 12.96 10.23 -16.07
CA LEU A 173 12.68 9.78 -17.44
C LEU A 173 11.48 10.49 -18.05
N ARG A 174 10.41 10.72 -17.28
CA ARG A 174 9.24 11.47 -17.74
C ARG A 174 9.64 12.87 -18.16
N THR A 175 10.41 13.58 -17.32
CA THR A 175 10.94 14.91 -17.65
C THR A 175 11.84 14.89 -18.87
N ALA A 176 12.63 13.81 -19.05
CA ALA A 176 13.55 13.68 -20.16
C ALA A 176 12.87 13.28 -21.48
N THR A 177 11.61 12.86 -21.50
CA THR A 177 10.95 12.25 -22.68
C THR A 177 9.54 12.78 -22.99
N ASP A 178 8.87 13.40 -22.02
CA ASP A 178 7.44 13.75 -22.05
C ASP A 178 6.51 12.54 -22.29
N ALA A 179 7.03 11.32 -22.16
CA ALA A 179 6.28 10.10 -22.43
C ALA A 179 5.41 9.70 -21.24
N GLU A 180 4.30 9.03 -21.55
CA GLU A 180 3.45 8.36 -20.57
C GLU A 180 3.92 6.92 -20.34
N TYR A 181 3.59 6.37 -19.17
CA TYR A 181 3.94 5.02 -18.75
C TYR A 181 2.75 4.29 -18.14
N GLN A 182 2.81 2.97 -18.16
CA GLN A 182 1.89 2.12 -17.41
C GLN A 182 2.50 1.80 -16.04
N VAL A 183 1.67 1.70 -15.01
CA VAL A 183 2.09 1.27 -13.66
C VAL A 183 1.56 -0.14 -13.41
N ALA A 184 2.46 -1.07 -13.09
CA ALA A 184 2.08 -2.46 -12.84
C ALA A 184 1.68 -2.75 -11.38
N GLY A 185 2.39 -2.14 -10.43
CA GLY A 185 2.14 -2.30 -9.00
C GLY A 185 0.98 -1.44 -8.48
N LYS A 186 0.79 -1.47 -7.16
CA LYS A 186 -0.18 -0.64 -6.44
C LYS A 186 0.07 0.86 -6.75
N PRO A 187 -0.97 1.68 -6.96
CA PRO A 187 -2.40 1.41 -6.72
C PRO A 187 -3.16 0.75 -7.88
N ALA A 188 -2.50 0.31 -8.95
CA ALA A 188 -3.21 -0.44 -9.99
C ALA A 188 -3.74 -1.77 -9.41
N PRO A 189 -4.96 -2.22 -9.78
CA PRO A 189 -5.55 -3.42 -9.21
C PRO A 189 -4.90 -4.71 -9.74
N ALA A 190 -4.06 -4.61 -10.77
CA ALA A 190 -3.43 -5.74 -11.43
C ALA A 190 -2.61 -6.61 -10.45
N LEU A 191 -1.80 -6.00 -9.59
CA LEU A 191 -0.98 -6.74 -8.63
C LEU A 191 -1.82 -7.57 -7.64
N MET A 192 -2.95 -7.03 -7.19
CA MET A 192 -3.86 -7.75 -6.28
C MET A 192 -4.61 -8.86 -7.00
N ARG A 193 -5.08 -8.61 -8.23
CA ARG A 193 -5.72 -9.64 -9.07
C ARG A 193 -4.74 -10.78 -9.38
N ASP A 194 -3.50 -10.44 -9.68
CA ASP A 194 -2.39 -11.38 -9.87
C ASP A 194 -2.13 -12.24 -8.63
N ALA A 195 -2.21 -11.64 -7.43
CA ALA A 195 -2.09 -12.36 -6.18
C ALA A 195 -3.24 -13.37 -6.01
N LEU A 196 -4.47 -12.92 -6.21
CA LEU A 196 -5.66 -13.75 -6.08
C LEU A 196 -5.73 -14.89 -7.11
N ALA A 197 -5.19 -14.67 -8.31
CA ALA A 197 -5.11 -15.70 -9.35
C ALA A 197 -4.23 -16.91 -8.96
N ARG A 198 -3.47 -16.85 -7.87
CA ARG A 198 -2.70 -17.99 -7.33
C ARG A 198 -3.55 -19.01 -6.58
N GLY A 199 -4.82 -18.72 -6.35
CA GLY A 199 -5.74 -19.62 -5.67
C GLY A 199 -7.19 -19.35 -6.06
N SER A 200 -8.11 -19.88 -5.25
CA SER A 200 -9.53 -19.58 -5.36
C SER A 200 -9.98 -19.02 -4.02
N PHE A 201 -10.26 -17.72 -4.02
CA PHE A 201 -10.61 -16.98 -2.81
C PHE A 201 -11.94 -16.25 -3.03
N GLY A 202 -12.88 -16.40 -2.10
CA GLY A 202 -14.20 -15.76 -2.13
C GLY A 202 -14.28 -14.49 -1.29
N THR A 203 -13.43 -14.35 -0.28
CA THR A 203 -13.48 -13.26 0.71
C THR A 203 -12.08 -12.73 1.05
N PRO A 204 -11.30 -12.25 0.07
CA PRO A 204 -9.97 -11.71 0.36
C PRO A 204 -10.05 -10.38 1.12
N LEU A 205 -9.02 -10.09 1.93
CA LEU A 205 -8.82 -8.82 2.63
C LEU A 205 -7.43 -8.27 2.32
N VAL A 206 -7.36 -7.00 1.92
CA VAL A 206 -6.08 -6.29 1.81
C VAL A 206 -5.71 -5.72 3.17
N VAL A 207 -4.45 -5.86 3.57
CA VAL A 207 -3.91 -5.28 4.80
C VAL A 207 -2.67 -4.47 4.45
N GLY A 208 -2.65 -3.19 4.79
CA GLY A 208 -1.54 -2.30 4.46
C GLY A 208 -1.56 -1.00 5.26
N ASP A 209 -0.49 -0.22 5.16
CA ASP A 209 -0.31 1.03 5.91
C ASP A 209 -0.35 2.27 5.02
N ARG A 210 -0.47 2.12 3.69
CA ARG A 210 -0.45 3.23 2.74
C ARG A 210 -1.77 3.45 2.04
N LEU A 211 -2.32 4.66 2.20
CA LEU A 211 -3.56 5.09 1.56
C LEU A 211 -3.44 5.11 0.02
N ASP A 212 -2.32 5.63 -0.50
CA ASP A 212 -2.11 5.86 -1.93
C ASP A 212 -1.66 4.64 -2.73
N THR A 213 -1.37 3.53 -2.06
CA THR A 213 -1.01 2.25 -2.69
C THR A 213 -1.92 1.11 -2.24
N ASP A 214 -1.92 0.75 -0.97
CA ASP A 214 -2.60 -0.45 -0.48
C ASP A 214 -4.10 -0.25 -0.49
N ILE A 215 -4.56 0.85 0.10
CA ILE A 215 -5.99 1.12 0.21
C ILE A 215 -6.57 1.53 -1.15
N ALA A 216 -5.88 2.41 -1.88
CA ALA A 216 -6.23 2.74 -3.26
C ALA A 216 -6.28 1.52 -4.17
N GLY A 217 -5.30 0.63 -4.06
CA GLY A 217 -5.26 -0.62 -4.82
C GLY A 217 -6.40 -1.56 -4.45
N ALA A 218 -6.73 -1.68 -3.16
CA ALA A 218 -7.83 -2.50 -2.68
C ALA A 218 -9.16 -2.01 -3.25
N ASN A 219 -9.41 -0.70 -3.17
CA ASN A 219 -10.61 -0.08 -3.70
C ASN A 219 -10.70 -0.22 -5.23
N ALA A 220 -9.59 -0.01 -5.96
CA ALA A 220 -9.54 -0.23 -7.41
C ALA A 220 -9.76 -1.71 -7.82
N ALA A 221 -9.53 -2.64 -6.90
CA ALA A 221 -9.76 -4.07 -7.07
C ALA A 221 -11.12 -4.54 -6.49
N ASP A 222 -11.95 -3.60 -5.99
CA ASP A 222 -13.23 -3.89 -5.31
C ASP A 222 -13.08 -4.82 -4.09
N LEU A 223 -11.97 -4.69 -3.35
CA LEU A 223 -11.65 -5.50 -2.18
C LEU A 223 -11.79 -4.70 -0.87
N PRO A 224 -12.26 -5.32 0.23
CA PRO A 224 -12.20 -4.70 1.53
C PRO A 224 -10.74 -4.55 1.97
N SER A 225 -10.48 -3.54 2.80
CA SER A 225 -9.14 -3.21 3.28
C SER A 225 -9.10 -2.91 4.78
N LEU A 226 -8.07 -3.42 5.44
CA LEU A 226 -7.64 -3.02 6.78
C LEU A 226 -6.42 -2.12 6.65
N MET A 227 -6.58 -0.85 7.02
CA MET A 227 -5.46 0.07 7.19
C MET A 227 -4.87 -0.10 8.59
N VAL A 228 -3.58 -0.39 8.68
CA VAL A 228 -2.84 -0.39 9.94
C VAL A 228 -2.08 0.93 10.12
N LEU A 229 -1.99 1.41 11.37
CA LEU A 229 -1.33 2.68 11.71
C LEU A 229 0.11 2.49 12.21
N CYS A 230 0.71 1.36 11.85
CA CYS A 230 2.10 1.03 12.11
C CYS A 230 3.01 1.28 10.90
N GLY A 231 2.64 2.13 9.94
CA GLY A 231 3.51 2.45 8.80
C GLY A 231 3.54 3.92 8.42
N VAL A 232 3.36 4.22 7.14
CA VAL A 232 3.55 5.54 6.54
C VAL A 232 2.34 6.45 6.74
N SER A 233 1.13 6.00 6.39
CA SER A 233 -0.05 6.88 6.47
C SER A 233 -0.55 7.02 7.90
N THR A 234 -0.96 8.23 8.25
CA THR A 234 -1.39 8.61 9.59
C THR A 234 -2.91 8.55 9.76
N ALA A 235 -3.38 8.54 11.02
CA ALA A 235 -4.80 8.66 11.33
C ALA A 235 -5.42 9.94 10.75
N ALA A 236 -4.68 11.05 10.77
CA ALA A 236 -5.13 12.33 10.20
C ALA A 236 -5.30 12.27 8.68
N GLU A 237 -4.39 11.59 7.98
CA GLU A 237 -4.52 11.36 6.54
C GLU A 237 -5.70 10.44 6.23
N ALA A 238 -5.91 9.37 7.02
CA ALA A 238 -7.05 8.47 6.85
C ALA A 238 -8.39 9.17 7.02
N VAL A 239 -8.54 10.03 8.04
CA VAL A 239 -9.75 10.85 8.26
C VAL A 239 -10.04 11.75 7.06
N HIS A 240 -9.01 12.27 6.39
CA HIS A 240 -9.15 13.15 5.22
C HIS A 240 -8.92 12.46 3.88
N ALA A 241 -8.95 11.13 3.84
CA ALA A 241 -8.72 10.38 2.62
C ALA A 241 -9.79 10.70 1.56
N VAL A 242 -9.32 10.87 0.32
CA VAL A 242 -10.19 10.96 -0.86
C VAL A 242 -10.93 9.64 -1.06
N PRO A 243 -12.10 9.61 -1.73
CA PRO A 243 -12.94 8.40 -1.84
C PRO A 243 -12.19 7.14 -2.25
N GLU A 244 -11.27 7.24 -3.21
CA GLU A 244 -10.50 6.13 -3.74
C GLU A 244 -9.52 5.55 -2.71
N GLN A 245 -9.19 6.29 -1.65
CA GLN A 245 -8.21 5.94 -0.63
C GLN A 245 -8.85 5.61 0.73
N ARG A 246 -10.17 5.51 0.83
CA ARG A 246 -10.86 5.25 2.11
C ARG A 246 -10.78 3.75 2.46
N PRO A 247 -10.22 3.37 3.63
CA PRO A 247 -10.19 1.97 4.05
C PRO A 247 -11.54 1.49 4.59
N THR A 248 -11.77 0.18 4.55
CA THR A 248 -12.97 -0.42 5.17
C THR A 248 -12.84 -0.49 6.70
N TYR A 249 -11.66 -0.83 7.17
CA TYR A 249 -11.31 -1.01 8.57
C TYR A 249 -10.04 -0.21 8.91
N ILE A 250 -9.94 0.29 10.13
CA ILE A 250 -8.72 0.91 10.67
C ILE A 250 -8.32 0.18 11.94
N GLY A 251 -7.06 -0.26 12.02
CA GLY A 251 -6.45 -0.90 13.18
C GLY A 251 -5.10 -0.28 13.52
N ALA A 252 -4.56 -0.62 14.68
CA ALA A 252 -3.23 -0.19 15.10
C ALA A 252 -2.15 -0.95 14.32
N ASP A 253 -2.29 -2.28 14.24
CA ASP A 253 -1.32 -3.20 13.64
C ASP A 253 -1.97 -4.57 13.37
N LEU A 254 -1.16 -5.57 13.02
CA LEU A 254 -1.64 -6.91 12.66
C LEU A 254 -2.36 -7.65 13.79
N ARG A 255 -2.23 -7.24 15.06
CA ARG A 255 -2.99 -7.83 16.17
C ARG A 255 -4.49 -7.65 15.99
N ASP A 256 -4.92 -6.60 15.29
CA ASP A 256 -6.33 -6.34 15.00
C ASP A 256 -6.96 -7.33 14.03
N LEU A 257 -6.17 -8.18 13.36
CA LEU A 257 -6.71 -9.35 12.67
C LEU A 257 -7.52 -10.27 13.61
N HIS A 258 -7.25 -10.22 14.91
CA HIS A 258 -7.93 -10.99 15.95
C HIS A 258 -9.02 -10.21 16.71
N THR A 259 -9.29 -8.97 16.28
CA THR A 259 -10.39 -8.14 16.80
C THR A 259 -11.66 -8.41 15.99
N GLY A 260 -12.84 -8.21 16.61
CA GLY A 260 -14.12 -8.32 15.89
C GLY A 260 -14.27 -7.23 14.83
N SER A 261 -14.68 -7.59 13.61
CA SER A 261 -14.68 -6.65 12.46
C SER A 261 -15.53 -5.40 12.67
N GLU A 262 -16.63 -5.49 13.41
CA GLU A 262 -17.48 -4.33 13.73
C GLU A 262 -16.78 -3.29 14.62
N ALA A 263 -15.83 -3.70 15.47
CA ALA A 263 -15.04 -2.76 16.27
C ALA A 263 -14.01 -2.00 15.42
N LEU A 264 -13.55 -2.61 14.32
CA LEU A 264 -12.53 -2.03 13.43
C LEU A 264 -13.12 -1.20 12.28
N ARG A 265 -14.41 -1.37 12.01
CA ARG A 265 -15.09 -0.76 10.87
C ARG A 265 -15.10 0.76 11.01
N VAL A 266 -14.83 1.46 9.92
CA VAL A 266 -15.06 2.91 9.86
C VAL A 266 -16.56 3.16 9.78
N ALA A 267 -17.15 3.40 10.94
CA ALA A 267 -18.58 3.58 11.16
C ALA A 267 -18.80 4.40 12.43
N ASP A 268 -20.06 4.72 12.72
CA ASP A 268 -20.46 5.32 13.99
C ASP A 268 -20.01 4.44 15.16
N GLN A 269 -19.45 5.07 16.18
CA GLN A 269 -18.93 4.36 17.36
C GLN A 269 -19.71 4.80 18.60
N ALA A 270 -20.16 3.84 19.40
CA ALA A 270 -21.02 4.11 20.55
C ALA A 270 -20.41 5.05 21.59
N ALA A 271 -19.09 5.15 21.65
CA ALA A 271 -18.36 6.03 22.58
C ALA A 271 -18.38 7.52 22.16
N TRP A 272 -18.78 7.83 20.93
CA TRP A 272 -18.64 9.17 20.36
C TRP A 272 -19.92 9.65 19.70
N ARG A 273 -20.38 10.85 20.06
CA ARG A 273 -21.35 11.62 19.27
C ARG A 273 -20.57 12.54 18.36
N VAL A 274 -20.88 12.51 17.08
CA VAL A 274 -20.21 13.32 16.06
C VAL A 274 -21.23 14.18 15.34
N GLU A 275 -21.06 15.49 15.40
CA GLU A 275 -21.93 16.46 14.75
C GLU A 275 -21.17 17.22 13.66
N VAL A 276 -21.79 17.34 12.49
CA VAL A 276 -21.25 18.12 11.38
C VAL A 276 -21.94 19.48 11.36
N SER A 277 -21.17 20.55 11.53
CA SER A 277 -21.69 21.91 11.54
C SER A 277 -20.68 22.89 10.96
N ASP A 278 -21.13 23.79 10.08
CA ASP A 278 -20.38 24.95 9.57
C ASP A 278 -18.93 24.66 9.13
N GLY A 279 -18.74 23.61 8.34
CA GLY A 279 -17.42 23.23 7.82
C GLY A 279 -16.50 22.58 8.88
N SER A 280 -17.07 22.11 9.98
CA SER A 280 -16.39 21.39 11.03
C SER A 280 -17.11 20.12 11.46
N VAL A 281 -16.35 19.20 12.04
CA VAL A 281 -16.81 17.98 12.69
C VAL A 281 -16.49 18.11 14.17
N ILE A 282 -17.51 18.13 15.01
CA ILE A 282 -17.42 18.29 16.46
C ILE A 282 -17.65 16.91 17.10
N VAL A 283 -16.65 16.42 17.82
CA VAL A 283 -16.69 15.11 18.50
C VAL A 283 -16.89 15.32 19.99
N THR A 284 -17.87 14.62 20.58
CA THR A 284 -18.23 14.68 22.00
C THR A 284 -18.32 13.26 22.55
N THR A 285 -17.92 13.02 23.79
CA THR A 285 -18.05 11.72 24.45
C THR A 285 -19.52 11.37 24.69
N ALA A 286 -19.87 10.11 24.45
CA ALA A 286 -21.19 9.55 24.79
C ALA A 286 -21.15 8.84 26.16
N ASP A 287 -22.29 8.76 26.86
CA ASP A 287 -22.44 8.16 28.20
C ASP A 287 -22.22 6.62 28.29
N ALA A 288 -21.53 6.01 27.32
CA ALA A 288 -21.30 4.56 27.27
C ALA A 288 -20.03 4.15 28.06
N ASP A 289 -19.99 2.93 28.59
CA ASP A 289 -18.79 2.40 29.27
C ASP A 289 -17.71 2.03 28.24
N HIS A 290 -16.47 2.45 28.46
CA HIS A 290 -15.43 2.56 27.41
C HIS A 290 -14.35 1.47 27.52
N SER A 291 -14.64 0.29 27.00
CA SER A 291 -13.57 -0.59 26.51
C SER A 291 -13.27 -0.19 25.06
N ASP A 292 -12.29 0.68 24.86
CA ASP A 292 -11.88 1.20 23.56
C ASP A 292 -10.41 0.84 23.27
N ASP A 293 -10.11 0.45 22.02
CA ASP A 293 -8.74 0.22 21.54
C ASP A 293 -7.99 1.55 21.31
N GLY A 294 -8.67 2.68 21.54
CA GLY A 294 -8.17 4.02 21.39
C GLY A 294 -8.34 4.57 19.98
N LEU A 295 -8.79 3.75 19.01
CA LEU A 295 -9.00 4.11 17.62
C LEU A 295 -10.47 4.34 17.27
N SER A 296 -11.41 4.03 18.15
CA SER A 296 -12.83 4.32 17.88
C SER A 296 -13.07 5.81 17.58
N VAL A 297 -12.33 6.73 18.21
CA VAL A 297 -12.45 8.18 17.89
C VAL A 297 -12.04 8.47 16.45
N VAL A 298 -11.02 7.79 15.94
CA VAL A 298 -10.54 7.94 14.55
C VAL A 298 -11.60 7.41 13.59
N ARG A 299 -12.16 6.23 13.86
CA ARG A 299 -13.20 5.59 13.03
C ARG A 299 -14.48 6.44 12.97
N ALA A 300 -14.95 6.94 14.11
CA ALA A 300 -16.13 7.80 14.16
C ALA A 300 -15.90 9.13 13.42
N THR A 301 -14.75 9.76 13.63
CA THR A 301 -14.40 11.03 12.98
C THR A 301 -14.25 10.85 11.47
N ALA A 302 -13.53 9.81 11.03
CA ALA A 302 -13.36 9.49 9.61
C ALA A 302 -14.71 9.29 8.95
N ARG A 303 -15.61 8.51 9.57
CA ARG A 303 -16.96 8.29 9.06
C ARG A 303 -17.72 9.59 8.81
N ALA A 304 -17.77 10.47 9.81
CA ALA A 304 -18.48 11.73 9.68
C ALA A 304 -17.85 12.67 8.65
N VAL A 305 -16.51 12.73 8.58
CA VAL A 305 -15.81 13.51 7.55
C VAL A 305 -16.11 12.97 6.16
N TRP A 306 -16.12 11.65 5.98
CA TRP A 306 -16.34 11.02 4.68
C TRP A 306 -17.77 11.19 4.16
N ASP A 307 -18.76 11.17 5.04
CA ASP A 307 -20.17 11.37 4.72
C ASP A 307 -20.49 12.84 4.39
N ALA A 308 -19.80 13.79 5.02
CA ALA A 308 -20.02 15.22 4.85
C ALA A 308 -19.14 15.87 3.77
N ALA A 309 -18.05 15.23 3.36
CA ALA A 309 -17.14 15.79 2.38
C ALA A 309 -17.63 15.53 0.95
N ASP A 310 -18.19 16.57 0.32
CA ASP A 310 -18.50 16.62 -1.13
C ASP A 310 -17.23 16.82 -2.01
N GLY A 311 -16.05 16.39 -1.52
CA GLY A 311 -14.80 16.40 -2.27
C GLY A 311 -14.00 17.72 -2.31
N GLU A 312 -14.61 18.87 -2.03
CA GLU A 312 -13.95 20.18 -2.26
C GLU A 312 -13.41 20.90 -1.00
N ARG A 313 -13.93 20.60 0.20
CA ARG A 313 -13.54 21.34 1.43
C ARG A 313 -13.12 20.40 2.56
N ARG A 314 -11.88 20.56 3.03
CA ARG A 314 -11.37 19.88 4.23
C ARG A 314 -12.12 20.41 5.46
N LEU A 315 -12.88 19.54 6.12
CA LEU A 315 -13.57 19.86 7.36
C LEU A 315 -12.59 19.97 8.53
N ALA A 316 -12.77 20.96 9.39
CA ALA A 316 -11.98 21.08 10.61
C ALA A 316 -12.49 20.11 11.69
N VAL A 317 -11.62 19.36 12.35
CA VAL A 317 -12.00 18.50 13.48
C VAL A 317 -11.83 19.27 14.79
N ARG A 318 -12.88 19.26 15.62
CA ARG A 318 -12.97 19.97 16.91
C ARG A 318 -13.48 19.04 18.01
N ALA A 319 -13.11 19.35 19.25
CA ALA A 319 -13.60 18.63 20.43
C ALA A 319 -14.75 19.40 21.11
N GLY A 320 -15.82 18.70 21.47
CA GLY A 320 -16.96 19.22 22.23
C GLY A 320 -16.77 19.15 23.75
N ASP A 321 -15.84 18.32 24.23
CA ASP A 321 -15.48 18.17 25.63
C ASP A 321 -13.99 17.77 25.80
N ASP A 322 -13.52 17.70 27.05
CA ASP A 322 -12.12 17.42 27.38
C ASP A 322 -11.70 15.98 27.05
N ALA A 323 -12.62 15.02 27.14
CA ALA A 323 -12.33 13.61 26.86
C ALA A 323 -12.14 13.39 25.35
N ALA A 324 -13.02 13.96 24.52
CA ALA A 324 -12.85 14.01 23.07
C ALA A 324 -11.58 14.78 22.68
N ARG A 325 -11.26 15.88 23.38
CA ARG A 325 -10.02 16.64 23.14
C ARG A 325 -8.79 15.76 23.32
N ALA A 326 -8.69 15.07 24.46
CA ALA A 326 -7.56 14.19 24.76
C ALA A 326 -7.44 13.04 23.74
N ALA A 327 -8.58 12.43 23.34
CA ALA A 327 -8.61 11.35 22.36
C ALA A 327 -8.19 11.81 20.96
N LEU A 328 -8.69 12.95 20.50
CA LEU A 328 -8.34 13.53 19.19
C LEU A 328 -6.88 14.01 19.15
N GLN A 329 -6.36 14.59 20.24
CA GLN A 329 -4.96 15.01 20.34
C GLN A 329 -3.99 13.84 20.23
N ARG A 330 -4.30 12.69 20.83
CA ARG A 330 -3.50 11.46 20.73
C ARG A 330 -3.19 11.08 19.29
N TRP A 331 -4.15 11.31 18.38
CA TRP A 331 -4.06 10.96 16.96
C TRP A 331 -3.80 12.16 16.05
N SER A 332 -3.40 13.30 16.62
CA SER A 332 -3.10 14.54 15.87
C SER A 332 -4.25 15.00 14.96
N LEU A 333 -5.50 14.79 15.38
CA LEU A 333 -6.68 15.13 14.58
C LEU A 333 -7.15 16.58 14.75
N LEU A 334 -6.82 17.24 15.86
CA LEU A 334 -7.24 18.62 16.10
C LEU A 334 -6.56 19.60 15.15
N THR A 335 -7.32 20.58 14.67
CA THR A 335 -6.77 21.73 13.95
C THR A 335 -5.95 22.64 14.88
N ALA A 336 -4.95 23.35 14.33
CA ALA A 336 -3.93 24.08 15.10
C ALA A 336 -4.48 25.10 16.13
N GLN A 337 -5.68 25.66 15.91
CA GLN A 337 -6.31 26.58 16.88
C GLN A 337 -6.81 25.85 18.15
N ASP A 338 -7.18 24.58 18.05
CA ASP A 338 -7.73 23.78 19.16
C ASP A 338 -6.65 22.96 19.89
N GLN A 339 -5.39 23.01 19.44
CA GLN A 339 -4.26 22.35 20.10
C GLN A 339 -3.67 23.17 21.26
N LEU A 340 -3.94 24.49 21.29
CA LEU A 340 -3.34 25.45 22.25
C LEU A 340 -4.34 25.93 23.33
N ALA A 341 -5.60 25.50 23.25
CA ALA A 341 -6.68 25.83 24.17
C ALA A 341 -6.94 24.67 25.12
#